data_AF-A0A0C2MJ65-F1
#
_entry.id   AF-A0A0C2MJ65-F1
#
_cell.length_a   1.000
_cell.length_b   1.000
_cell.length_c   1.000
_cell.angle_alpha   90.00
_cell.angle_beta   90.00
_cell.angle_gamma   90.00
#
_symmetry.space_group_name_H-M   'P 1'
#
loop_
_entity.id
_entity.type
_entity.pdbx_description
1 polymer ?
#
loop_
_entity_poly.entity_id
_entity_poly.type
_entity_poly.pdbx_seq_one_letter_code
_entity_poly.pdbx_strand_id
1 'polypeptide(L)'
;MIGQEFVNKLNRKCISNDREHRKIADTSEDILDQIMQEIKSCPLPIFSIQIDESTGVLNCSQLIVNERYIYYDFLKDQFLLCPLPETTTVARYIFEKIGLFLEI
;
A
#
# COMPACT_ATOMS: atom_id res chain seq x y z
N MET A 1 -16.70 32.68 -11.96
CA MET A 1 -17.07 31.60 -12.90
C MET A 1 -15.78 30.87 -13.29
N ILE A 2 -15.55 29.65 -12.81
CA ILE A 2 -14.38 28.85 -13.21
C ILE A 2 -14.56 28.53 -14.70
N GLY A 3 -13.60 28.96 -15.53
CA GLY A 3 -13.73 28.87 -16.99
C GLY A 3 -13.83 27.43 -17.47
N GLN A 4 -14.68 27.16 -18.46
CA GLN A 4 -14.85 25.83 -19.08
C GLN A 4 -13.52 25.18 -19.49
N GLU A 5 -12.50 25.97 -19.83
CA GLU A 5 -11.16 25.44 -20.10
C GLU A 5 -10.50 24.76 -18.89
N PHE A 6 -10.70 25.27 -17.68
CA PHE A 6 -10.18 24.64 -16.45
C PHE A 6 -10.91 23.34 -16.14
N VAL A 7 -12.24 23.32 -16.31
CA VAL A 7 -13.06 22.11 -16.17
C VAL A 7 -12.66 21.06 -17.20
N ASN A 8 -12.44 21.47 -18.45
CA ASN A 8 -12.00 20.58 -19.52
C ASN A 8 -10.58 20.06 -19.28
N LYS A 9 -9.65 20.88 -18.76
CA LYS A 9 -8.30 20.43 -18.36
C LYS A 9 -8.34 19.43 -17.21
N LEU A 10 -9.19 19.65 -16.20
CA LEU A 10 -9.37 18.72 -15.09
C LEU A 10 -9.98 17.39 -15.57
N ASN A 11 -11.04 17.43 -16.37
CA ASN A 11 -11.68 16.24 -16.94
C ASN A 11 -10.75 15.46 -17.88
N ARG A 12 -9.85 16.14 -18.59
CA ARG A 12 -8.83 15.49 -19.44
C ARG A 12 -7.72 14.82 -18.62
N LYS A 13 -7.50 15.28 -17.38
CA LYS A 13 -6.55 14.72 -16.41
C LYS A 13 -7.17 13.62 -15.55
N CYS A 14 -8.49 13.62 -15.38
CA CYS A 14 -9.26 12.46 -14.90
C CYS A 14 -9.16 11.34 -15.95
N ILE A 15 -8.00 10.69 -15.95
CA ILE A 15 -7.86 9.34 -16.45
C ILE A 15 -8.95 8.53 -15.75
N SER A 16 -9.70 7.68 -16.48
CA SER A 16 -10.81 6.94 -15.87
C SER A 16 -10.32 6.26 -14.59
N ASN A 17 -11.15 6.28 -13.53
CA ASN A 17 -10.77 5.70 -12.24
C ASN A 17 -10.14 4.31 -12.41
N ASP A 18 -10.65 3.48 -13.33
CA ASP A 18 -10.12 2.14 -13.62
C ASP A 18 -8.67 2.09 -14.14
N ARG A 19 -8.19 3.15 -14.80
CA ARG A 19 -6.79 3.24 -15.25
C ARG A 19 -5.89 3.76 -14.13
N GLU A 20 -6.37 4.71 -13.32
CA GLU A 20 -5.60 5.20 -12.17
C GLU A 20 -5.50 4.12 -11.08
N HIS A 21 -6.58 3.38 -10.81
CA HIS A 21 -6.57 2.24 -9.90
C HIS A 21 -5.59 1.16 -10.34
N ARG A 22 -5.59 0.78 -11.63
CA ARG A 22 -4.61 -0.19 -12.14
C ARG A 22 -3.19 0.33 -12.01
N LYS A 23 -2.94 1.58 -12.40
CA LYS A 23 -1.59 2.15 -12.28
C LYS A 23 -1.10 2.19 -10.83
N ILE A 24 -1.98 2.54 -9.88
CA ILE A 24 -1.66 2.51 -8.45
C ILE A 24 -1.36 1.08 -8.01
N ALA A 25 -2.19 0.10 -8.39
CA ALA A 25 -1.98 -1.31 -8.05
C ALA A 25 -0.65 -1.84 -8.62
N ASP A 26 -0.39 -1.62 -9.91
CA ASP A 26 0.84 -2.05 -10.58
C ASP A 26 2.08 -1.43 -9.90
N THR A 27 2.02 -0.13 -9.58
CA THR A 27 3.13 0.55 -8.88
C THR A 27 3.32 0.03 -7.46
N SER A 28 2.23 -0.29 -6.76
CA SER A 28 2.30 -0.87 -5.41
C SER A 28 2.91 -2.27 -5.43
N GLU A 29 2.58 -3.09 -6.43
CA GLU A 29 3.18 -4.42 -6.62
C GLU A 29 4.67 -4.32 -6.95
N ASP A 30 5.06 -3.39 -7.84
CA ASP A 30 6.48 -3.14 -8.16
C ASP A 30 7.30 -2.69 -6.94
N ILE A 31 6.72 -1.83 -6.07
CA ILE A 31 7.38 -1.38 -4.83
C ILE A 31 7.54 -2.55 -3.87
N LEU A 32 6.49 -3.36 -3.73
CA LEU A 32 6.51 -4.54 -2.85
C LEU A 32 7.59 -5.53 -3.28
N ASP A 33 7.67 -5.84 -4.57
CA ASP A 33 8.68 -6.73 -5.14
C ASP A 33 10.10 -6.22 -4.88
N GLN A 34 10.33 -4.91 -5.00
CA GLN A 34 11.62 -4.30 -4.70
C GLN A 34 11.99 -4.48 -3.22
N ILE A 35 11.07 -4.20 -2.29
CA ILE A 35 11.32 -4.39 -0.85
C ILE A 35 11.64 -5.85 -0.55
N MET A 36 10.85 -6.78 -1.10
CA MET A 36 11.08 -8.22 -0.90
C MET A 36 12.43 -8.66 -1.45
N GLN A 37 12.83 -8.19 -2.62
CA GLN A 37 14.15 -8.47 -3.18
C GLN A 37 15.28 -7.91 -2.32
N GLU A 38 15.13 -6.69 -1.82
CA GLU A 38 16.10 -6.07 -0.92
C GLU A 38 16.26 -6.88 0.38
N ILE A 39 15.16 -7.19 1.07
CA ILE A 39 15.17 -7.99 2.30
C ILE A 39 15.78 -9.38 2.06
N LYS A 40 15.39 -10.06 0.97
CA LYS A 40 15.93 -11.38 0.59
C LYS A 40 17.41 -11.34 0.20
N SER A 41 17.92 -10.20 -0.28
CA SER A 41 19.34 -10.03 -0.64
C SER A 41 20.26 -9.75 0.55
N CYS A 42 19.70 -9.39 1.71
CA CYS A 42 20.49 -9.06 2.89
C CYS A 42 21.14 -10.31 3.51
N PRO A 43 22.43 -10.25 3.90
CA PRO A 43 23.13 -11.38 4.54
C PRO A 43 22.47 -11.86 5.83
N LEU A 44 21.80 -10.94 6.54
CA LEU A 44 20.97 -11.20 7.72
C LEU A 44 19.59 -10.60 7.44
N PRO A 45 18.55 -11.41 7.19
CA PRO A 45 17.21 -10.91 6.90
C PRO A 45 16.54 -10.44 8.20
N ILE A 46 17.01 -9.32 8.73
CA ILE A 46 16.43 -8.65 9.89
C ILE A 46 15.42 -7.63 9.37
N PHE A 47 14.15 -7.92 9.63
CA PHE A 47 13.05 -7.02 9.34
C PHE A 47 12.03 -7.07 10.48
N SER A 48 11.21 -6.03 10.57
CA SER A 48 10.07 -5.95 11.45
C SER A 48 8.92 -5.34 10.71
N ILE A 49 7.72 -5.86 10.96
CA ILE A 49 6.48 -5.35 10.38
C ILE A 49 5.58 -4.95 11.53
N GLN A 50 5.08 -3.72 11.46
CA GLN A 50 4.06 -3.21 12.35
C GLN A 50 2.79 -3.00 11.54
N ILE A 51 1.65 -3.41 12.09
CA ILE A 51 0.37 -3.37 11.39
C ILE A 51 -0.59 -2.62 12.28
N ASP A 52 -1.22 -1.59 11.72
CA ASP A 52 -2.18 -0.74 12.40
C ASP A 52 -3.46 -0.66 11.57
N GLU A 53 -4.61 -0.70 12.24
CA GLU A 53 -5.90 -0.44 11.63
C GLU A 53 -6.29 1.01 11.93
N SER A 54 -6.36 1.84 10.89
CA SER A 54 -6.82 3.21 11.01
C SER A 54 -8.26 3.33 10.50
N THR A 55 -9.15 3.88 11.32
CA THR A 55 -10.53 4.17 10.89
C THR A 55 -10.64 5.63 10.44
N GLY A 56 -10.93 5.84 9.16
CA GLY A 56 -11.15 7.17 8.59
C GLY A 56 -12.53 7.76 8.89
N VAL A 57 -12.76 8.98 8.39
CA VAL A 57 -14.10 9.60 8.38
C VAL A 57 -14.99 8.75 7.47
N LEU A 58 -16.20 8.38 7.93
CA LEU A 58 -17.16 7.46 7.29
C LEU A 58 -16.99 5.96 7.59
N ASN A 59 -16.27 5.56 8.65
CA ASN A 59 -16.06 4.15 9.02
C ASN A 59 -15.31 3.31 7.95
N CYS A 60 -14.61 3.96 7.02
CA CYS A 60 -13.71 3.25 6.13
C CYS A 60 -12.43 2.89 6.91
N SER A 61 -12.25 1.61 7.23
CA SER A 61 -10.99 1.12 7.78
C SER A 61 -9.91 1.04 6.70
N GLN A 62 -8.67 1.35 7.07
CA GLN A 62 -7.48 1.18 6.25
C GLN A 62 -6.43 0.44 7.07
N LEU A 63 -5.75 -0.52 6.46
CA LEU A 63 -4.57 -1.15 7.05
C LEU A 63 -3.36 -0.30 6.71
N ILE A 64 -2.60 0.05 7.72
CA ILE A 64 -1.29 0.66 7.59
C ILE A 64 -0.28 -0.40 7.98
N VAL A 65 0.57 -0.76 7.04
CA VAL A 65 1.68 -1.69 7.28
C VAL A 65 2.95 -0.86 7.26
N ASN A 66 3.70 -0.90 8.35
CA ASN A 66 5.01 -0.26 8.45
C ASN A 66 6.10 -1.32 8.47
N GLU A 67 7.00 -1.25 7.50
CA GLU A 67 8.06 -2.23 7.27
C GLU A 67 9.41 -1.58 7.56
N ARG A 68 10.13 -2.18 8.49
CA ARG A 68 11.47 -1.74 8.89
C ARG A 68 12.46 -2.85 8.63
N TYR A 69 13.49 -2.57 7.85
CA TYR A 69 14.53 -3.55 7.51
C TYR A 69 15.88 -2.87 7.33
N ILE A 70 16.96 -3.64 7.50
CA ILE A 70 18.32 -3.15 7.25
C ILE A 70 18.71 -3.51 5.82
N TYR A 71 19.15 -2.53 5.04
CA TYR A 71 19.66 -2.70 3.68
C TYR A 71 20.94 -1.87 3.51
N TYR A 72 22.05 -2.52 3.13
CA TYR A 72 23.39 -1.90 3.08
C TYR A 72 23.76 -1.10 4.35
N ASP A 73 23.53 -1.68 5.53
CA ASP A 73 23.76 -1.04 6.84
C ASP A 73 22.89 0.21 7.13
N PHE A 74 21.91 0.52 6.27
CA PHE A 74 20.91 1.56 6.51
C PHE A 74 19.59 0.95 6.96
N LEU A 75 19.00 1.53 8.01
CA LEU A 75 17.62 1.25 8.39
C LEU A 75 16.69 1.92 7.39
N LYS A 76 15.93 1.12 6.65
CA LYS A 76 14.79 1.57 5.84
C LYS A 76 13.51 1.39 6.63
N ASP A 77 12.60 2.36 6.49
CA ASP A 77 11.30 2.43 7.13
C ASP A 77 10.29 2.85 6.05
N GLN A 78 9.34 1.98 5.69
CA GLN A 78 8.39 2.20 4.60
C GLN A 78 6.96 1.89 5.04
N PHE A 79 6.02 2.75 4.62
CA PHE A 79 4.59 2.58 4.87
C PHE A 79 3.86 2.11 3.62
N LEU A 80 3.08 1.04 3.77
CA LEU A 80 2.12 0.56 2.79
C LEU A 80 0.70 0.79 3.30
N LEU A 81 -0.18 1.23 2.40
CA LEU A 81 -1.60 1.47 2.70
C LEU A 81 -2.46 0.47 1.92
N CYS A 82 -3.27 -0.29 2.65
CA CYS A 82 -4.22 -1.24 2.08
C CYS A 82 -5.65 -0.86 2.47
N PRO A 83 -6.55 -0.61 1.50
CA PRO A 83 -7.97 -0.42 1.81
C PRO A 83 -8.55 -1.68 2.45
N LEU A 84 -9.29 -1.54 3.57
CA LEU A 84 -10.08 -2.64 4.12
C LEU A 84 -11.50 -2.61 3.54
N PRO A 85 -12.10 -3.78 3.24
CA PRO A 85 -13.51 -3.84 2.90
C PRO A 85 -14.38 -3.48 4.11
N GLU A 86 -15.36 -2.59 3.89
CA GLU A 86 -16.25 -2.02 4.93
C GLU A 86 -17.04 -3.06 5.74
N THR A 87 -17.20 -4.27 5.22
CA THR A 87 -18.10 -5.30 5.76
C THR A 87 -17.39 -6.40 6.53
N THR A 88 -16.06 -6.41 6.57
CA THR A 88 -15.30 -7.57 7.10
C THR A 88 -14.24 -7.12 8.11
N THR A 89 -14.69 -6.72 9.31
CA THR A 89 -13.85 -6.61 10.50
C THR A 89 -13.47 -8.01 10.97
N VAL A 90 -12.49 -8.65 10.34
CA VAL A 90 -12.10 -10.00 10.75
C VAL A 90 -10.59 -10.09 10.71
N ALA A 91 -9.98 -10.24 11.87
CA ALA A 91 -8.56 -10.54 12.05
C ALA A 91 -8.06 -11.60 11.05
N ARG A 92 -8.93 -12.55 10.67
CA ARG A 92 -8.70 -13.53 9.59
C ARG A 92 -8.32 -12.90 8.24
N TYR A 93 -9.05 -11.89 7.77
CA TYR A 93 -8.74 -11.22 6.51
C TYR A 93 -7.37 -10.55 6.57
N ILE A 94 -7.08 -9.86 7.68
CA ILE A 94 -5.77 -9.25 7.93
C ILE A 94 -4.70 -10.33 7.96
N PHE A 95 -4.91 -11.44 8.66
CA PHE A 95 -3.97 -12.55 8.76
C PHE A 95 -3.73 -13.25 7.43
N GLU A 96 -4.77 -13.47 6.62
CA GLU A 96 -4.66 -14.02 5.26
C GLU A 96 -3.87 -13.07 4.36
N LYS A 97 -4.10 -11.76 4.45
CA LYS A 97 -3.33 -10.76 3.69
C LYS A 97 -1.88 -10.69 4.12
N ILE A 98 -1.59 -10.80 5.41
CA ILE A 98 -0.23 -10.87 5.95
C ILE A 98 0.46 -12.18 5.54
N GLY A 99 -0.25 -13.31 5.58
CA GLY A 99 0.30 -14.60 5.16
C GLY A 99 0.68 -14.60 3.69
N LEU A 100 -0.19 -14.06 2.83
CA LEU A 100 0.12 -13.84 1.41
C LEU A 100 1.34 -12.92 1.22
N PHE A 101 1.44 -11.86 2.02
CA PHE A 101 2.59 -10.94 2.00
C PHE A 101 3.90 -11.61 2.43
N LEU A 102 3.85 -12.48 3.45
CA LEU A 102 5.03 -13.13 4.02
C LEU A 102 5.41 -14.45 3.32
N GLU A 103 4.65 -14.89 2.31
CA GLU A 103 4.79 -16.22 1.69
C GLU A 103 4.75 -17.39 2.72
N ILE A 104 3.93 -17.28 3.79
CA ILE A 104 3.76 -18.30 4.86
C ILE A 104 2.50 -19.14 4.65
#